data_AF-A0A6N9Q9T4-F1
#
_entry.id   AF-A0A6N9Q9T4-F1
#
_cell.length_a   1.000
_cell.length_b   1.000
_cell.length_c   1.000
_cell.angle_alpha   90.00
_cell.angle_beta   90.00
_cell.angle_gamma   90.00
#
_symmetry.space_group_name_H-M   'P 1'
#
loop_
_entity.id
_entity.type
_entity.pdbx_description
1 polymer ?
#
loop_
_entity_poly.entity_id
_entity_poly.type
_entity_poly.pdbx_seq_one_letter_code
_entity_poly.pdbx_strand_id
1 'polypeptide(L)'
;MWRDFNVSMINYISENYNGHIIVPMTITNEQYYNEIIQPISVRHQIKRFILYASKKTLLKRLAPRFESKRSWGAQQIDRCIKAFDNHITETKIYTDDLNIYQVVEKVASIAGLILDDDKRGRFRRRIDRVIMQCKHIW
;
A
#
# COMPACT_ATOMS: atom_id res chain seq x y z
N MET A 1 -13.98 -9.86 14.27
CA MET A 1 -14.22 -10.71 13.08
C MET A 1 -13.27 -10.42 11.94
N TRP A 2 -13.35 -9.28 11.22
CA TRP A 2 -12.43 -9.06 10.08
C TRP A 2 -10.96 -8.89 10.48
N ARG A 3 -10.69 -8.27 11.62
CA ARG A 3 -9.33 -8.02 12.15
C ARG A 3 -8.65 -9.32 12.55
N ASP A 4 -9.34 -10.12 13.36
CA ASP A 4 -8.88 -11.44 13.79
C ASP A 4 -8.63 -12.36 12.59
N PHE A 5 -9.50 -12.33 11.58
CA PHE A 5 -9.30 -13.09 10.35
C PHE A 5 -8.04 -12.66 9.60
N ASN A 6 -7.78 -11.35 9.49
CA ASN A 6 -6.55 -10.85 8.85
C ASN A 6 -5.30 -11.29 9.61
N VAL A 7 -5.33 -11.22 10.94
CA VAL A 7 -4.21 -11.70 11.78
C VAL A 7 -3.96 -13.18 11.55
N SER A 8 -5.00 -14.02 11.65
CA SER A 8 -4.87 -15.47 11.44
C SER A 8 -4.37 -15.82 10.04
N MET A 9 -4.89 -15.15 9.00
CA MET A 9 -4.48 -15.36 7.62
C MET A 9 -3.02 -14.95 7.39
N ILE A 10 -2.59 -13.79 7.89
CA ILE A 10 -1.21 -13.32 7.72
C ILE A 10 -0.25 -14.25 8.46
N ASN A 11 -0.58 -14.69 9.68
CA ASN A 11 0.24 -15.64 10.42
C ASN A 11 0.36 -16.97 9.66
N TYR A 12 -0.76 -17.52 9.17
CA TYR A 12 -0.75 -18.75 8.40
C TYR A 12 0.14 -18.64 7.14
N ILE A 13 0.01 -17.57 6.36
CA ILE A 13 0.84 -17.38 5.16
C ILE A 13 2.32 -17.21 5.58
N SER A 14 2.60 -16.46 6.63
CA SER A 14 3.97 -16.22 7.13
C SER A 14 4.65 -17.49 7.65
N GLU A 15 3.90 -18.42 8.21
CA GLU A 15 4.40 -19.70 8.70
C GLU A 15 4.60 -20.73 7.56
N ASN A 16 3.90 -20.58 6.44
CA ASN A 16 3.90 -21.55 5.34
C ASN A 16 4.60 -21.07 4.06
N TYR A 17 5.02 -19.80 4.00
CA TYR A 17 5.68 -19.22 2.83
C TYR A 17 7.06 -18.68 3.18
N ASN A 18 8.10 -19.21 2.51
CA ASN A 18 9.51 -18.89 2.78
C ASN A 18 10.00 -17.59 2.11
N GLY A 19 9.11 -16.66 1.75
CA GLY A 19 9.46 -15.43 1.03
C GLY A 19 8.84 -14.17 1.64
N HIS A 20 9.09 -13.02 1.01
CA HIS A 20 8.51 -11.75 1.45
C HIS A 20 7.02 -11.68 1.13
N ILE A 21 6.22 -11.31 2.13
CA ILE A 21 4.78 -11.11 1.99
C ILE A 21 4.51 -9.61 1.94
N ILE A 22 3.88 -9.15 0.85
CA ILE A 22 3.48 -7.76 0.69
C ILE A 22 1.98 -7.65 0.96
N VAL A 23 1.59 -6.87 1.97
CA VAL A 23 0.20 -6.71 2.39
C VAL A 23 -0.28 -5.29 2.08
N PRO A 24 -0.97 -5.05 0.95
CA PRO A 24 -1.55 -3.75 0.66
C PRO A 24 -2.81 -3.54 1.50
N MET A 25 -2.75 -2.65 2.49
CA MET A 25 -3.89 -2.33 3.34
C MET A 25 -3.96 -0.86 3.69
N THR A 26 -5.19 -0.38 3.94
CA THR A 26 -5.46 0.98 4.43
C THR A 26 -6.16 0.86 5.77
N ILE A 27 -5.46 1.18 6.86
CA ILE A 27 -6.01 1.21 8.21
C ILE A 27 -5.83 2.62 8.75
N THR A 28 -6.94 3.29 9.08
CA THR A 28 -6.94 4.68 9.58
C THR A 28 -7.46 4.80 11.01
N ASN A 29 -7.97 3.71 11.57
CA ASN A 29 -8.42 3.65 12.95
C ASN A 29 -7.28 3.05 13.79
N GLU A 30 -6.82 3.78 14.80
CA GLU A 30 -5.68 3.41 15.64
C GLU A 30 -5.91 2.11 16.42
N GLN A 31 -7.12 1.91 16.97
CA GLN A 31 -7.46 0.67 17.65
C GLN A 31 -7.35 -0.52 16.70
N TYR A 32 -7.89 -0.41 15.49
CA TYR A 32 -7.82 -1.49 14.50
C TYR A 32 -6.39 -1.75 14.03
N TYR A 33 -5.60 -0.69 13.93
CA TYR A 33 -4.18 -0.81 13.63
C TYR A 33 -3.46 -1.62 14.71
N ASN A 34 -3.67 -1.31 15.99
CA ASN A 34 -3.04 -2.03 17.10
C ASN A 34 -3.52 -3.48 17.18
N GLU A 35 -4.82 -3.73 17.04
CA GLU A 35 -5.40 -5.08 17.06
C GLU A 35 -4.86 -5.98 15.94
N ILE A 36 -4.46 -5.43 14.79
CA ILE A 36 -3.89 -6.19 13.68
C ILE A 36 -2.36 -6.29 13.81
N ILE A 37 -1.68 -5.17 14.01
CA ILE A 37 -0.22 -5.11 13.91
C ILE A 37 0.47 -5.70 15.14
N GLN A 38 -0.04 -5.45 16.35
CA GLN A 38 0.62 -5.95 17.57
C GLN A 38 0.76 -7.48 17.56
N PRO A 39 -0.31 -8.28 17.35
CA PRO A 39 -0.18 -9.74 17.39
C PRO A 39 0.77 -10.30 16.34
N ILE A 40 0.77 -9.74 15.13
CA ILE A 40 1.64 -10.19 14.04
C ILE A 40 3.09 -9.83 14.36
N SER A 41 3.34 -8.64 14.93
CA SER A 41 4.70 -8.14 15.21
C SER A 41 5.44 -8.93 16.29
N VAL A 42 4.71 -9.64 17.17
CA VAL A 42 5.28 -10.52 18.19
C VAL A 42 5.86 -11.80 17.57
N ARG A 43 5.31 -12.24 16.43
CA ARG A 43 5.69 -13.52 15.78
C ARG A 43 6.54 -13.35 14.53
N HIS A 44 6.40 -12.22 13.85
CA HIS A 44 6.99 -12.00 12.54
C HIS A 44 7.65 -10.62 12.46
N GLN A 45 8.72 -10.53 11.66
CA GLN A 45 9.34 -9.25 11.36
C GLN A 45 8.45 -8.47 10.38
N ILE A 46 7.93 -7.32 10.81
CA ILE A 46 7.09 -6.47 9.98
C ILE A 46 7.77 -5.14 9.70
N LYS A 47 7.82 -4.75 8.42
CA LYS A 47 8.15 -3.40 7.98
C LYS A 47 6.86 -2.71 7.52
N ARG A 48 6.64 -1.48 7.99
CA ARG A 48 5.38 -0.74 7.76
C ARG A 48 5.69 0.57 7.06
N PHE A 49 4.95 0.82 5.99
CA PHE A 49 5.16 1.96 5.12
C PHE A 49 3.81 2.61 4.81
N ILE A 50 3.80 3.94 4.83
CA ILE A 50 2.68 4.75 4.38
C ILE A 50 3.06 5.37 3.06
N LEU A 51 2.43 4.93 1.97
CA LEU A 51 2.55 5.59 0.67
C LEU A 51 1.75 6.90 0.72
N TYR A 52 2.44 7.97 1.08
CA TYR A 52 1.82 9.26 1.33
C TYR A 52 1.82 10.10 0.05
N ALA A 53 0.73 10.84 -0.19
CA ALA A 53 0.61 11.75 -1.31
C ALA A 53 -0.34 12.90 -0.95
N SER A 54 -0.15 14.05 -1.58
CA SER A 54 -1.07 15.17 -1.41
C SER A 54 -2.49 14.81 -1.84
N LYS A 55 -3.48 15.47 -1.23
CA LYS A 55 -4.90 15.36 -1.61
C LYS A 55 -5.12 15.57 -3.12
N LYS A 56 -4.41 16.54 -3.70
CA LYS A 56 -4.46 16.83 -5.15
C LYS A 56 -4.03 15.62 -5.98
N THR A 57 -2.91 14.99 -5.61
CA THR A 57 -2.41 13.79 -6.28
C THR A 57 -3.35 12.59 -6.09
N LEU A 58 -3.90 12.40 -4.90
CA LEU A 58 -4.86 11.33 -4.63
C LEU A 58 -6.13 11.46 -5.47
N LEU A 59 -6.72 12.66 -5.54
CA LEU A 59 -7.89 12.93 -6.40
C LEU A 59 -7.58 12.69 -7.89
N LYS A 60 -6.39 13.10 -8.36
CA LYS A 60 -5.94 12.83 -9.73
C LYS A 60 -5.79 11.34 -10.02
N ARG A 61 -5.38 10.53 -9.03
CA ARG A 61 -5.23 9.07 -9.15
C ARG A 61 -6.58 8.33 -9.11
N LEU A 62 -7.63 8.91 -8.51
CA LEU A 62 -8.99 8.34 -8.51
C LEU A 62 -9.74 8.60 -9.82
N ALA A 63 -9.51 9.75 -10.47
CA ALA A 63 -10.23 10.14 -11.69
C ALA A 63 -10.24 9.08 -12.82
N PRO A 64 -9.14 8.34 -13.12
CA PRO A 64 -9.15 7.29 -14.14
C PRO A 64 -10.00 6.06 -13.80
N ARG A 65 -10.40 5.89 -12.52
CA ARG A 65 -11.23 4.76 -12.06
C ARG A 65 -12.72 5.03 -12.18
N PHE A 66 -13.10 6.08 -12.93
CA PHE A 66 -14.47 6.61 -12.99
C PHE A 66 -15.04 7.02 -11.62
N GLU A 67 -14.16 7.24 -10.65
CA GLU A 67 -14.53 7.73 -9.34
C GLU A 67 -14.67 9.26 -9.39
N SER A 68 -15.89 9.74 -9.21
CA SER A 68 -16.16 11.18 -9.12
C SER A 68 -15.60 11.76 -7.82
N LYS A 69 -15.54 13.10 -7.71
CA LYS A 69 -15.22 13.79 -6.43
C LYS A 69 -16.19 13.45 -5.29
N ARG A 70 -17.35 12.85 -5.61
CA ARG A 70 -18.33 12.37 -4.64
C ARG A 70 -18.19 10.87 -4.35
N SER A 71 -17.24 10.17 -4.96
CA SER A 71 -17.01 8.75 -4.69
C SER A 71 -16.71 8.52 -3.22
N TRP A 72 -17.03 7.33 -2.73
CA TRP A 72 -16.69 6.93 -1.38
C TRP A 72 -15.18 7.11 -1.11
N GLY A 73 -14.32 6.72 -2.07
CA GLY A 73 -12.87 6.87 -1.98
C GLY A 73 -12.43 8.33 -1.85
N ALA A 74 -13.01 9.25 -2.63
CA ALA A 74 -12.72 10.68 -2.55
C ALA A 74 -13.08 11.28 -1.19
N GLN A 75 -14.21 10.85 -0.61
CA GLN A 75 -14.65 11.29 0.72
C GLN A 75 -13.74 10.78 1.86
N GLN A 76 -13.07 9.64 1.66
CA GLN A 76 -12.15 9.11 2.67
C GLN A 76 -10.78 9.81 2.69
N ILE A 77 -10.40 10.56 1.65
CA ILE A 77 -9.05 11.13 1.52
C ILE A 77 -8.68 12.00 2.74
N ASP A 78 -9.55 12.95 3.10
CA ASP A 78 -9.25 13.87 4.21
C ASP A 78 -9.13 13.12 5.54
N ARG A 79 -9.98 12.12 5.76
CA ARG A 79 -9.92 11.25 6.94
C ARG A 79 -8.62 10.46 6.99
N CYS A 80 -8.20 9.87 5.86
CA CYS A 80 -6.96 9.10 5.76
C CYS A 80 -5.73 9.98 6.02
N ILE A 81 -5.64 11.14 5.36
CA ILE A 81 -4.56 12.11 5.56
C ILE A 81 -4.47 12.49 7.04
N LYS A 82 -5.59 12.89 7.64
CA LYS A 82 -5.64 13.26 9.06
C LYS A 82 -5.19 12.11 9.97
N ALA A 83 -5.60 10.88 9.69
CA ALA A 83 -5.18 9.72 10.49
C ALA A 83 -3.67 9.45 10.41
N PHE A 84 -3.10 9.50 9.20
CA PHE A 84 -1.66 9.28 9.00
C PHE A 84 -0.79 10.45 9.46
N ASP A 85 -1.36 11.64 9.60
CA ASP A 85 -0.64 12.79 10.14
C ASP A 85 -0.61 12.83 11.66
N ASN A 86 -1.63 12.27 12.33
CA ASN A 86 -1.78 12.45 13.79
C ASN A 86 -1.66 11.17 14.62
N HIS A 87 -2.07 10.01 14.09
CA HIS A 87 -2.26 8.80 14.89
C HIS A 87 -1.39 7.63 14.43
N ILE A 88 -1.32 7.38 13.12
CA ILE A 88 -0.55 6.27 12.54
C ILE A 88 0.64 6.87 11.79
N THR A 89 1.74 7.12 12.51
CA THR A 89 2.89 7.93 12.05
C THR A 89 4.10 7.10 11.64
N GLU A 90 3.85 5.87 11.16
CA GLU A 90 4.87 5.00 10.58
C GLU A 90 5.61 5.65 9.40
N THR A 91 6.66 4.99 8.91
CA THR A 91 7.54 5.51 7.86
C THR A 91 6.75 5.95 6.62
N LYS A 92 6.72 7.28 6.37
CA LYS A 92 6.06 7.87 5.21
C LYS A 92 7.00 7.89 4.00
N ILE A 93 6.51 7.37 2.89
CA ILE A 93 7.13 7.47 1.58
C ILE A 93 6.29 8.45 0.77
N TYR A 94 6.78 9.67 0.60
CA TYR A 94 6.14 10.70 -0.22
C TYR A 94 6.22 10.33 -1.70
N THR A 95 5.07 10.23 -2.36
CA THR A 95 4.95 9.69 -3.73
C THR A 95 4.45 10.70 -4.76
N ASP A 96 4.31 11.98 -4.41
CA ASP A 96 3.78 13.01 -5.32
C ASP A 96 4.62 13.11 -6.61
N ASP A 97 5.94 13.16 -6.47
CA ASP A 97 6.89 13.35 -7.58
C ASP A 97 7.63 12.07 -7.96
N LEU A 98 7.23 10.92 -7.41
CA LEU A 98 7.85 9.63 -7.68
C LEU A 98 7.04 8.82 -8.68
N ASN A 99 7.75 8.21 -9.63
CA ASN A 99 7.19 7.14 -10.43
C ASN A 99 7.21 5.80 -9.65
N ILE A 100 6.49 4.80 -10.14
CA ILE A 100 6.34 3.51 -9.46
C ILE A 100 7.70 2.83 -9.19
N TYR A 101 8.66 2.91 -10.10
CA TYR A 101 9.99 2.30 -9.91
C TYR A 101 10.75 2.96 -8.77
N GLN A 102 10.74 4.30 -8.72
CA GLN A 102 11.35 5.04 -7.62
C GLN A 102 10.68 4.75 -6.28
N VAL A 103 9.35 4.53 -6.27
CA VAL A 103 8.65 4.08 -5.06
C VAL A 103 9.10 2.68 -4.65
N VAL A 104 9.20 1.74 -5.59
CA VAL A 104 9.65 0.36 -5.33
C VAL A 104 11.09 0.34 -4.82
N GLU A 105 12.01 1.05 -5.47
CA GLU A 105 13.41 1.22 -5.04
C GLU A 105 13.48 1.79 -3.62
N LYS A 106 12.67 2.81 -3.32
CA LYS A 106 12.64 3.44 -2.00
C LYS A 106 12.09 2.49 -0.93
N VAL A 107 11.03 1.74 -1.22
CA VAL A 107 10.50 0.72 -0.31
C VAL A 107 11.56 -0.36 -0.05
N ALA A 108 12.21 -0.87 -1.09
CA ALA A 108 13.23 -1.91 -0.98
C ALA A 108 14.44 -1.43 -0.18
N SER A 109 14.92 -0.21 -0.43
CA SER A 109 16.02 0.40 0.31
C SER A 109 15.70 0.49 1.81
N ILE A 110 14.51 0.96 2.19
CA ILE A 110 14.13 1.04 3.62
C ILE A 110 13.89 -0.35 4.22
N ALA A 111 13.40 -1.30 3.42
CA ALA A 111 13.22 -2.69 3.83
C ALA A 111 14.55 -3.46 3.95
N GLY A 112 15.66 -2.92 3.43
CA GLY A 112 16.96 -3.61 3.38
C GLY A 112 17.00 -4.74 2.34
N LEU A 113 16.16 -4.64 1.30
CA LEU A 113 16.04 -5.65 0.25
C LEU A 113 16.83 -5.23 -0.99
N ILE A 114 17.56 -6.17 -1.57
CA ILE A 114 18.21 -6.01 -2.87
C ILE A 114 17.17 -6.41 -3.92
N LEU A 115 16.85 -5.47 -4.81
CA LEU A 115 15.98 -5.75 -5.95
C LEU A 115 16.81 -6.35 -7.07
N ASP A 116 16.31 -7.44 -7.66
CA ASP A 116 16.83 -7.92 -8.93
C ASP A 116 16.56 -6.90 -10.06
N ASP A 117 17.46 -6.85 -11.03
CA ASP A 117 17.29 -6.02 -12.22
C ASP A 117 15.98 -6.39 -12.95
N ASP A 118 15.07 -5.42 -13.11
CA ASP A 118 13.81 -5.61 -13.83
C ASP A 118 14.08 -5.76 -15.34
N LYS A 119 14.30 -7.02 -15.76
CA LYS A 119 14.61 -7.43 -17.15
C LYS A 119 13.50 -7.13 -18.18
N ARG A 120 12.35 -6.59 -17.77
CA ARG A 120 11.26 -6.22 -18.69
C ARG A 120 11.61 -4.90 -19.37
N GLY A 121 11.64 -4.83 -20.70
CA GLY A 121 11.90 -3.57 -21.43
C GLY A 121 10.85 -2.48 -21.14
N ARG A 122 11.25 -1.20 -21.14
CA ARG A 122 10.41 -0.01 -20.81
C ARG A 122 9.04 -0.01 -21.52
N PHE A 123 8.95 -0.59 -22.71
CA PHE A 123 7.74 -0.63 -23.54
C PHE A 123 6.70 -1.66 -23.05
N ARG A 124 7.12 -2.88 -22.70
CA ARG A 124 6.23 -3.93 -22.15
C ARG A 124 5.57 -3.49 -20.84
N ARG A 125 6.29 -2.73 -20.02
CA ARG A 125 5.80 -2.20 -18.73
C ARG A 125 4.64 -1.19 -18.88
N ARG A 126 4.64 -0.40 -19.95
CA ARG A 126 3.58 0.58 -20.23
C ARG A 126 2.33 -0.11 -20.78
N ILE A 127 2.52 -1.18 -21.54
CA ILE A 127 1.46 -2.05 -22.04
C ILE A 127 0.81 -2.83 -20.89
N ASP A 128 1.59 -3.45 -19.98
CA ASP A 128 1.06 -4.14 -18.80
C ASP A 128 0.23 -3.20 -17.91
N ARG A 129 0.61 -1.91 -17.83
CA ARG A 129 -0.15 -0.89 -17.10
C ARG A 129 -1.52 -0.61 -17.72
N VAL A 130 -1.58 -0.48 -19.04
CA VAL A 130 -2.84 -0.29 -19.77
C VAL A 130 -3.71 -1.53 -19.67
N ILE A 131 -3.10 -2.72 -19.80
CA ILE A 131 -3.79 -4.00 -19.67
C ILE A 131 -4.37 -4.19 -18.27
N MET A 132 -3.61 -3.92 -17.20
CA MET A 132 -4.11 -4.04 -15.82
C MET A 132 -5.17 -2.97 -15.50
N GLN A 133 -5.06 -1.76 -16.05
CA GLN A 133 -6.12 -0.75 -15.93
C GLN A 133 -7.41 -1.17 -16.63
N CYS A 134 -7.32 -1.85 -17.78
CA CYS A 134 -8.50 -2.38 -18.48
C CYS A 134 -9.09 -3.63 -17.80
N LYS A 135 -8.27 -4.55 -17.28
CA LYS A 135 -8.70 -5.82 -16.66
C LYS A 135 -9.41 -5.68 -15.31
N HIS A 136 -9.34 -4.52 -14.66
CA HIS A 136 -10.07 -4.25 -13.41
C HIS A 136 -11.35 -3.42 -13.62
N ILE A 137 -11.65 -3.05 -14.88
CA ILE A 137 -12.82 -2.25 -15.27
C ILE A 137 -13.80 -3.07 -16.13
N TRP A 138 -13.36 -4.21 -16.67
CA TRP A 138 -14.17 -5.21 -17.38
C TRP A 138 -14.16 -6.55 -16.65
#